data_AF-A0A0F2NKZ7-F1
#
_entry.id   AF-A0A0F2NKZ7-F1
#
_cell.length_a   1.000
_cell.length_b   1.000
_cell.length_c   1.000
_cell.angle_alpha   90.00
_cell.angle_beta   90.00
_cell.angle_gamma   90.00
#
_symmetry.space_group_name_H-M   'P 1'
#
loop_
_entity.id
_entity.type
_entity.pdbx_description
1 polymer ?
#
loop_
_entity_poly.entity_id
_entity_poly.type
_entity_poly.pdbx_seq_one_letter_code
_entity_poly.pdbx_strand_id
1 'polypeptide(L)'
;MAFTFRATDDHNKILDEISQKNGFNTRSKALSWMIENFSELVSSRDAYFRKMHQASSQLTELRSAVKNKLIADQNLKHLVEDYGTDNDDGGDCVDEKSM
;
A
#
# COMPACT_ATOMS: atom_id res chain seq x y z
N MET A 1 41.11 -25.43 -3.17
CA MET A 1 40.09 -25.56 -2.11
C MET A 1 38.73 -25.54 -2.77
N ALA A 2 37.91 -26.58 -2.58
CA ALA A 2 36.54 -26.59 -3.08
C ALA A 2 35.63 -25.92 -2.04
N PHE A 3 35.13 -24.72 -2.34
CA PHE A 3 34.12 -24.05 -1.53
C PHE A 3 32.81 -24.83 -1.71
N THR A 4 32.45 -25.71 -0.78
CA THR A 4 31.15 -26.38 -0.80
C THR A 4 30.10 -25.37 -0.34
N PHE A 5 29.55 -24.61 -1.28
CA PHE A 5 28.40 -23.73 -1.05
C PHE A 5 27.19 -24.60 -0.70
N ARG A 6 26.86 -24.71 0.60
CA ARG A 6 25.58 -25.27 1.04
C ARG A 6 24.53 -24.18 0.90
N ALA A 7 24.00 -24.03 -0.31
CA ALA A 7 22.84 -23.19 -0.58
C ALA A 7 21.69 -23.66 0.34
N THR A 8 21.09 -22.74 1.10
CA THR A 8 19.78 -22.98 1.71
C THR A 8 18.74 -23.20 0.59
N ASP A 9 17.64 -23.88 0.89
CA ASP A 9 16.61 -24.17 -0.13
C ASP A 9 16.10 -22.90 -0.83
N ASP A 10 16.04 -21.78 -0.10
CA ASP A 10 15.70 -20.47 -0.65
C ASP A 10 16.69 -19.97 -1.70
N HIS A 11 18.00 -20.16 -1.48
CA HIS A 11 19.02 -19.78 -2.47
C HIS A 11 18.91 -20.62 -3.74
N ASN A 12 18.61 -21.91 -3.62
CA ASN A 12 18.39 -22.77 -4.79
C ASN A 12 17.17 -22.33 -5.59
N LYS A 13 16.09 -21.95 -4.90
CA LYS A 13 14.88 -21.43 -5.55
C LYS A 13 15.16 -20.13 -6.31
N ILE A 14 15.90 -19.20 -5.72
CA ILE A 14 16.30 -17.95 -6.38
C ILE A 14 17.14 -18.24 -7.62
N LEU A 15 18.12 -19.16 -7.53
CA LEU A 15 18.94 -19.54 -8.67
C LEU A 15 18.13 -20.23 -9.77
N ASP A 16 17.10 -20.99 -9.42
CA ASP A 16 16.18 -21.61 -10.39
C ASP A 16 15.33 -20.56 -11.10
N GLU A 17 14.78 -19.58 -10.37
CA GLU A 17 14.02 -18.46 -10.96
C GLU A 17 14.89 -17.64 -11.92
N ILE A 18 16.13 -17.33 -11.51
CA ILE A 18 17.09 -16.60 -12.36
C ILE A 18 17.48 -17.45 -13.57
N SER A 19 17.65 -18.76 -13.41
CA SER A 19 17.95 -19.67 -14.51
C SER A 19 16.83 -19.71 -15.53
N GLN A 20 15.57 -19.81 -15.09
CA GLN A 20 14.40 -19.79 -15.98
C GLN A 20 14.26 -18.46 -16.71
N LYS A 21 14.37 -17.35 -15.97
CA LYS A 21 14.19 -16.00 -16.54
C LYS A 21 15.22 -15.65 -17.61
N ASN A 22 16.45 -16.15 -17.46
CA ASN A 22 17.56 -15.85 -18.37
C ASN A 22 17.90 -17.02 -19.32
N GLY A 23 17.14 -18.12 -19.28
CA GLY A 23 17.38 -19.30 -20.13
C GLY A 23 18.68 -20.04 -19.82
N PHE A 24 19.15 -20.01 -18.57
CA PHE A 24 20.34 -20.76 -18.17
C PHE A 24 20.02 -22.23 -17.89
N ASN A 25 20.82 -23.12 -18.48
CA ASN A 25 20.66 -24.56 -18.29
C ASN A 25 21.19 -25.07 -16.95
N THR A 26 21.93 -24.25 -16.20
CA THR A 26 22.52 -24.63 -14.91
C THR A 26 22.49 -23.49 -13.90
N ARG A 27 22.24 -23.81 -12.64
CA ARG A 27 22.33 -22.86 -11.51
C ARG A 27 23.71 -22.21 -11.39
N SER A 28 24.77 -22.94 -11.75
CA SER A 28 26.13 -22.37 -11.76
C SER A 28 26.27 -21.21 -12.73
N LYS A 29 25.62 -21.26 -13.91
CA LYS A 29 25.62 -20.14 -14.85
C LYS A 29 24.81 -18.96 -14.31
N ALA A 30 23.68 -19.23 -13.65
CA ALA A 30 22.92 -18.19 -12.97
C ALA A 30 23.75 -17.49 -11.89
N LEU A 31 24.52 -18.26 -11.10
CA LEU A 31 25.41 -17.71 -10.08
C LEU A 31 26.56 -16.89 -10.70
N SER A 32 27.22 -17.40 -11.74
CA SER A 32 28.26 -16.66 -12.47
C SER A 32 27.72 -15.35 -13.03
N TRP A 33 26.55 -15.39 -13.66
CA TRP A 33 25.87 -14.20 -14.17
C TRP A 33 25.56 -13.19 -13.05
N MET A 34 25.08 -13.65 -11.89
CA MET A 34 24.85 -12.76 -10.75
C MET A 34 26.12 -12.08 -10.25
N ILE A 35 27.26 -12.79 -10.24
CA ILE A 35 28.55 -12.24 -9.83
C ILE A 35 29.03 -11.21 -10.84
N GLU A 36 28.97 -11.53 -12.14
CA GLU A 36 29.37 -10.63 -13.23
C GLU A 36 28.55 -9.34 -13.24
N ASN A 37 27.25 -9.43 -12.93
CA ASN A 37 26.31 -8.32 -12.95
C ASN A 37 26.02 -7.76 -11.55
N PHE A 38 26.87 -8.06 -10.55
CA PHE A 38 26.58 -7.75 -9.16
C PHE A 38 26.38 -6.25 -8.91
N SER A 39 27.20 -5.40 -9.53
CA SER A 39 27.08 -3.94 -9.38
C SER A 39 25.75 -3.40 -9.93
N GLU A 40 25.30 -3.93 -11.07
CA GLU A 40 24.01 -3.57 -11.68
C GLU A 40 22.84 -4.08 -10.83
N LEU A 41 22.95 -5.30 -10.30
CA LEU A 41 21.98 -5.88 -9.37
C LEU A 41 21.82 -5.03 -8.11
N VAL A 42 22.93 -4.58 -7.51
CA VAL A 42 22.91 -3.69 -6.34
C VAL A 42 22.25 -2.35 -6.69
N SER A 43 22.62 -1.75 -7.82
CA SER A 43 22.05 -0.47 -8.27
C SER A 43 20.54 -0.57 -8.52
N SER A 44 20.10 -1.67 -9.16
CA SER A 44 18.69 -1.98 -9.40
C SER A 44 17.93 -2.18 -8.10
N ARG A 45 18.48 -2.98 -7.17
CA ARG A 45 17.92 -3.18 -5.83
C ARG A 45 17.73 -1.86 -5.10
N ASP A 46 18.72 -0.97 -5.12
CA ASP A 46 18.64 0.33 -4.45
C ASP A 46 17.59 1.25 -5.10
N ALA A 47 17.44 1.18 -6.43
CA ALA A 47 16.34 1.85 -7.13
C ALA A 47 14.96 1.32 -6.71
N TYR A 48 14.80 0.00 -6.55
CA TYR A 48 13.57 -0.60 -6.03
C TYR A 48 13.28 -0.17 -4.60
N PHE A 49 14.29 -0.15 -3.72
CA PHE A 49 14.11 0.32 -2.34
C PHE A 49 13.66 1.77 -2.29
N ARG A 50 14.22 2.66 -3.11
CA ARG A 50 13.77 4.05 -3.21
C ARG A 50 12.31 4.15 -3.63
N LYS A 51 11.90 3.40 -4.67
CA LYS A 51 10.50 3.37 -5.12
C LYS A 51 9.56 2.82 -4.05
N MET A 52 9.95 1.75 -3.38
CA MET A 52 9.18 1.16 -2.28
C MET A 52 9.00 2.16 -1.14
N HIS A 53 10.07 2.88 -0.76
CA HIS A 53 10.00 3.88 0.28
C HIS A 53 9.10 5.07 -0.12
N GLN A 54 9.17 5.50 -1.38
CA GLN A 54 8.28 6.54 -1.90
C GLN A 54 6.81 6.09 -1.85
N ALA A 55 6.51 4.87 -2.32
CA ALA A 55 5.17 4.31 -2.28
C ALA A 55 4.64 4.16 -0.85
N SER A 56 5.50 3.78 0.10
CA SER A 56 5.17 3.70 1.52
C SER A 56 4.81 5.06 2.11
N SER A 57 5.55 6.12 1.75
CA SER A 57 5.23 7.50 2.14
C SER A 57 3.86 7.92 1.59
N GLN A 58 3.63 7.69 0.30
CA GLN A 58 2.37 8.03 -0.35
C GLN A 58 1.17 7.28 0.25
N LEU A 59 1.33 6.00 0.61
CA LEU A 59 0.31 5.25 1.31
C LEU A 59 0.01 5.82 2.70
N THR A 60 1.05 6.29 3.40
CA THR A 60 0.89 6.90 4.72
C THR A 60 0.14 8.23 4.62
N GLU A 61 0.50 9.06 3.65
CA GLU A 61 -0.21 10.31 3.34
C GLU A 61 -1.66 10.05 2.96
N LEU A 62 -1.92 9.07 2.08
CA LEU A 62 -3.26 8.70 1.66
C LEU A 62 -4.10 8.20 2.84
N ARG A 63 -3.54 7.37 3.72
CA ARG A 63 -4.23 6.92 4.94
C ARG A 63 -4.59 8.10 5.85
N SER A 64 -3.70 9.08 5.99
CA SER A 64 -3.99 10.30 6.75
C SER A 64 -5.12 11.10 6.11
N ALA A 65 -5.09 11.28 4.79
CA ALA A 65 -6.13 11.99 4.04
C ALA A 65 -7.50 11.30 4.17
N VAL A 66 -7.55 9.98 4.05
CA VAL A 66 -8.78 9.19 4.25
C VAL A 66 -9.32 9.36 5.66
N LYS A 67 -8.46 9.30 6.68
CA LYS A 67 -8.86 9.52 8.07
C LYS A 67 -9.45 10.92 8.27
N ASN A 68 -8.81 11.94 7.74
CA ASN A 68 -9.28 13.32 7.85
C ASN A 68 -10.62 13.52 7.13
N LYS A 69 -10.80 12.89 5.96
CA LYS A 69 -12.07 12.89 5.25
C LYS A 69 -13.17 12.25 6.09
N LEU A 70 -12.93 11.09 6.70
CA LEU A 70 -13.92 10.43 7.56
C LEU A 70 -14.32 11.30 8.76
N ILE A 71 -13.36 11.99 9.38
CA ILE A 71 -13.65 12.94 10.47
C ILE A 71 -14.50 14.10 9.96
N ALA A 72 -14.17 14.66 8.79
CA ALA A 72 -14.96 15.74 8.20
C ALA A 72 -16.39 15.30 7.85
N ASP A 73 -16.55 14.09 7.30
CA ASP A 73 -17.86 13.51 6.98
C ASP A 73 -18.69 13.27 8.26
N GLN A 74 -18.06 12.81 9.35
CA GLN A 74 -18.71 12.66 10.66
C GLN A 74 -19.15 14.00 11.24
N ASN A 75 -18.27 15.01 11.21
CA ASN A 75 -18.59 16.35 11.69
C ASN A 75 -19.74 16.98 10.89
N LEU A 76 -19.74 16.81 9.55
CA LEU A 76 -20.81 17.30 8.70
C LEU A 76 -22.14 16.60 9.02
N LYS A 77 -22.11 15.29 9.26
CA LYS A 77 -23.30 14.53 9.65
C LYS A 77 -23.87 15.05 10.98
N HIS A 78 -23.03 15.25 11.99
CA HIS A 78 -23.47 15.83 13.27
C HIS A 78 -24.07 17.22 13.09
N LEU A 79 -23.44 18.08 12.29
CA LEU A 79 -23.97 19.40 12.00
C LEU A 79 -25.36 19.30 11.35
N VAL A 80 -25.54 18.44 10.35
CA VAL A 80 -26.86 18.26 9.70
C VAL A 80 -27.91 17.72 10.67
N GLU A 81 -27.53 16.83 11.59
CA GLU A 81 -28.43 16.33 12.65
C GLU A 81 -28.83 17.45 13.63
N ASP A 82 -27.87 18.26 14.09
CA ASP A 82 -28.11 19.38 15.02
C ASP A 82 -29.03 20.45 14.40
N TYR A 83 -28.82 20.82 13.12
CA TYR A 83 -29.69 21.77 12.42
C TYR A 83 -31.02 21.17 11.94
N GLY A 84 -31.13 19.84 11.90
CA GLY A 84 -32.37 19.12 11.55
C GLY A 84 -33.38 19.07 12.69
N THR A 85 -32.92 19.15 13.94
CA THR A 85 -33.77 19.14 15.14
C THR A 85 -34.35 20.51 15.52
N ASP A 86 -33.82 21.61 14.99
CA ASP A 86 -34.27 22.97 15.32
C ASP A 86 -35.44 23.48 14.43
N ASN A 87 -35.98 22.64 13.53
CA ASN A 87 -37.08 23.01 12.62
C ASN A 87 -38.42 22.32 12.93
N ASP A 88 -38.58 21.66 14.07
CA ASP A 88 -39.84 21.01 14.48
C ASP A 88 -40.63 21.81 15.54
N ASP A 89 -40.42 23.13 15.61
CA ASP A 89 -41.16 24.06 16.49
C ASP A 89 -42.04 25.02 15.66
N GLY A 90 -42.80 24.45 14.72
CA GLY A 90 -43.55 25.22 13.72
C GLY A 90 -44.92 24.65 13.37
N GLY A 91 -45.90 24.82 14.26
CA GLY A 91 -47.28 25.06 13.84
C GLY A 91 -48.36 24.21 14.49
N ASP A 92 -48.71 24.50 15.74
CA ASP A 92 -50.07 24.24 16.24
C ASP A 92 -51.01 25.25 15.54
N CYS A 93 -51.52 24.85 14.38
CA CYS A 93 -52.47 25.60 13.59
C CYS A 93 -53.88 25.01 13.82
N VAL A 94 -54.83 25.90 14.16
CA VAL A 94 -56.29 25.77 14.03
C VAL A 94 -56.95 24.87 15.11
N ASP A 95 -57.79 25.42 16.01
CA ASP A 95 -59.23 25.50 15.74
C ASP A 95 -59.90 26.79 16.23
N GLU A 96 -60.12 27.73 15.30
CA GLU A 96 -61.32 28.56 15.30
C GLU A 96 -62.50 27.73 14.79
N LYS A 97 -63.42 27.37 15.69
CA LYS A 97 -64.89 27.40 15.51
C LYS A 97 -65.59 26.61 16.61
N SER A 98 -66.32 27.29 17.48
CA SER A 98 -67.79 27.18 17.47
C SER A 98 -68.42 28.17 18.44
N MET A 99 -69.48 28.79 17.92
CA MET A 99 -70.46 29.64 18.59
C MET A 99 -71.03 29.02 19.87
#